data_AF-A0A1M6JMG3-F1
#
_entry.id   AF-A0A1M6JMG3-F1
#
_cell.length_a   1.000
_cell.length_b   1.000
_cell.length_c   1.000
_cell.angle_alpha   90.00
_cell.angle_beta   90.00
_cell.angle_gamma   90.00
#
_symmetry.space_group_name_H-M   'P 1'
#
loop_
_entity.id
_entity.type
_entity.pdbx_description
1 polymer ?
#
loop_
_entity_poly.entity_id
_entity_poly.type
_entity_poly.pdbx_seq_one_letter_code
_entity_poly.pdbx_strand_id
1 'polypeptide(L)'
;MRKVVLLVVILAFFSCKEQKTEDIATTVSALDSQTKKEAYLLSIFQDDQKVRDDKKEHEILKRNNFDYQTQEYKAYLKKVHITDSLNFIKIKTYLERFGFPDFKPTNELALHAFNTVLMHQPTYEKQLQLFPYLYQGYKEGKIPKEKFSFLLNNMHRHKYGKSYPHAKTDEENIKQLLKKLELISKSR
;
A
#
# COMPACT_ATOMS: atom_id res chain seq x y z
N MET A 1 -8.96 -34.26 37.20
CA MET A 1 -9.65 -33.63 36.05
C MET A 1 -9.35 -32.12 36.02
N ARG A 2 -8.16 -31.71 35.57
CA ARG A 2 -7.73 -30.30 35.53
C ARG A 2 -6.73 -30.09 34.37
N LYS A 3 -7.08 -30.51 33.14
CA LYS A 3 -6.22 -30.29 31.96
C LYS A 3 -6.98 -29.98 30.65
N VAL A 4 -8.30 -29.81 30.67
CA VAL A 4 -9.11 -29.63 29.44
C VAL A 4 -9.58 -28.18 29.22
N VAL A 5 -9.47 -27.30 30.21
CA VAL A 5 -10.03 -25.93 30.14
C VAL A 5 -9.10 -24.94 29.40
N LEU A 6 -7.86 -25.30 29.09
CA LEU A 6 -6.89 -24.38 28.48
C LEU A 6 -6.93 -24.32 26.94
N LEU A 7 -7.74 -25.13 26.25
CA LEU A 7 -7.72 -25.22 24.79
C LEU A 7 -8.78 -24.36 24.08
N VAL A 8 -9.81 -23.87 24.78
CA VAL A 8 -10.93 -23.13 24.17
C VAL A 8 -10.65 -21.63 24.01
N VAL A 9 -9.66 -21.07 24.74
CA VAL A 9 -9.36 -19.63 24.69
C VAL A 9 -8.48 -19.23 23.50
N ILE A 10 -7.78 -20.18 22.86
CA ILE A 10 -6.86 -19.89 21.75
C ILE A 10 -7.59 -19.70 20.41
N LEU A 11 -8.79 -20.27 20.24
CA LEU A 11 -9.57 -20.18 18.98
C LEU A 11 -10.29 -18.84 18.80
N ALA A 12 -10.48 -18.04 19.86
CA ALA A 12 -11.19 -16.76 19.78
C ALA A 12 -10.34 -15.62 19.14
N PHE A 13 -9.03 -15.79 19.01
CA PHE A 13 -8.15 -14.72 18.51
C PHE A 13 -8.00 -14.71 16.97
N PHE A 14 -8.43 -15.75 16.25
CA PHE A 14 -8.34 -15.79 14.78
C PHE A 14 -9.56 -15.21 14.06
N SER A 15 -10.73 -15.14 14.72
CA SER A 15 -12.00 -14.78 14.06
C SER A 15 -12.09 -13.30 13.63
N CYS A 16 -11.47 -12.36 14.35
CA CYS A 16 -11.57 -10.93 14.02
C CYS A 16 -10.87 -10.52 12.70
N LYS A 17 -9.88 -11.29 12.23
CA LYS A 17 -9.14 -10.94 11.00
C LYS A 17 -9.86 -11.43 9.74
N GLU A 18 -10.57 -12.56 9.84
CA GLU A 18 -11.34 -13.14 8.74
C GLU A 18 -12.54 -12.27 8.38
N GLN A 19 -13.33 -11.85 9.38
CA GLN A 19 -14.54 -11.04 9.18
C GLN A 19 -14.24 -9.71 8.44
N LYS A 20 -13.14 -9.02 8.77
CA LYS A 20 -12.77 -7.77 8.12
C LYS A 20 -12.34 -7.98 6.65
N THR A 21 -11.78 -9.13 6.32
CA THR A 21 -11.32 -9.44 4.97
C THR A 21 -12.50 -9.83 4.08
N GLU A 22 -13.45 -10.60 4.62
CA GLU A 22 -14.69 -10.97 3.95
C GLU A 22 -15.57 -9.75 3.58
N ASP A 23 -15.67 -8.78 4.50
CA ASP A 23 -16.37 -7.51 4.26
C ASP A 23 -15.75 -6.69 3.11
N ILE A 24 -14.41 -6.64 3.05
CA ILE A 24 -13.69 -5.96 1.96
C ILE A 24 -13.93 -6.65 0.62
N ALA A 25 -13.85 -7.98 0.57
CA ALA A 25 -14.07 -8.74 -0.67
C ALA A 25 -15.49 -8.56 -1.20
N THR A 26 -16.48 -8.56 -0.31
CA THR A 26 -17.89 -8.31 -0.65
C THR A 26 -18.07 -6.89 -1.20
N THR A 27 -17.50 -5.89 -0.50
CA THR A 27 -17.52 -4.48 -0.94
C THR A 27 -16.90 -4.31 -2.33
N VAL A 28 -15.72 -4.88 -2.57
CA VAL A 28 -15.03 -4.81 -3.86
C VAL A 28 -15.84 -5.49 -4.97
N SER A 29 -16.49 -6.61 -4.67
CA SER A 29 -17.30 -7.34 -5.66
C SER A 29 -18.52 -6.55 -6.13
N ALA A 30 -19.04 -5.63 -5.30
CA ALA A 30 -20.19 -4.78 -5.62
C ALA A 30 -19.84 -3.52 -6.45
N LEU A 31 -18.56 -3.30 -6.80
CA LEU A 31 -18.10 -2.16 -7.60
C LEU A 31 -18.35 -2.38 -9.11
N ASP A 32 -19.62 -2.43 -9.49
CA ASP A 32 -20.11 -2.76 -10.84
C ASP A 32 -19.99 -1.64 -11.89
N SER A 33 -19.53 -0.44 -11.51
CA SER A 33 -19.43 0.71 -12.40
C SER A 33 -18.15 1.49 -12.18
N GLN A 34 -17.73 2.27 -13.18
CA GLN A 34 -16.59 3.18 -13.09
C GLN A 34 -16.73 4.12 -11.90
N THR A 35 -17.89 4.76 -11.73
CA THR A 35 -18.14 5.73 -10.64
C THR A 35 -17.92 5.08 -9.27
N LYS A 36 -18.41 3.85 -9.06
CA LYS A 36 -18.20 3.13 -7.80
C LYS A 36 -16.72 2.78 -7.58
N LYS A 37 -16.03 2.29 -8.62
CA LYS A 37 -14.59 1.97 -8.56
C LYS A 37 -13.76 3.21 -8.24
N GLU A 38 -14.02 4.32 -8.91
CA GLU A 38 -13.34 5.59 -8.69
C GLU A 38 -13.58 6.12 -7.27
N ALA A 39 -14.84 6.14 -6.81
CA ALA A 39 -15.17 6.56 -5.46
C ALA A 39 -14.49 5.68 -4.38
N TYR A 40 -14.42 4.38 -4.62
CA TYR A 40 -13.72 3.45 -3.74
C TYR A 40 -12.22 3.77 -3.65
N LEU A 41 -11.53 3.94 -4.78
CA LEU A 41 -10.11 4.28 -4.80
C LEU A 41 -9.85 5.66 -4.17
N LEU A 42 -10.70 6.65 -4.45
CA LEU A 42 -10.62 7.98 -3.83
C LEU A 42 -10.76 7.90 -2.30
N SER A 43 -11.69 7.09 -1.78
CA SER A 43 -11.85 6.91 -0.34
C SER A 43 -10.61 6.30 0.32
N ILE A 44 -9.90 5.39 -0.35
CA ILE A 44 -8.66 4.81 0.15
C ILE A 44 -7.57 5.89 0.28
N PHE A 45 -7.44 6.73 -0.75
CA PHE A 45 -6.52 7.85 -0.70
C PHE A 45 -6.87 8.82 0.44
N GLN A 46 -8.15 9.18 0.58
CA GLN A 46 -8.60 10.08 1.64
C GLN A 46 -8.38 9.48 3.04
N ASP A 47 -8.67 8.19 3.24
CA ASP A 47 -8.42 7.47 4.49
C ASP A 47 -6.93 7.49 4.86
N ASP A 48 -6.04 7.30 3.87
CA ASP A 48 -4.59 7.35 4.05
C ASP A 48 -4.10 8.73 4.51
N GLN A 49 -4.59 9.79 3.87
CA GLN A 49 -4.21 11.16 4.19
C GLN A 49 -4.80 11.64 5.51
N LYS A 50 -6.01 11.19 5.88
CA LYS A 50 -6.70 11.60 7.12
C LYS A 50 -5.93 11.24 8.39
N VAL A 51 -5.14 10.16 8.38
CA VAL A 51 -4.34 9.76 9.54
C VAL A 51 -2.96 10.42 9.60
N ARG A 52 -2.59 11.20 8.57
CA ARG A 52 -1.31 11.90 8.43
C ARG A 52 -1.53 13.39 8.61
N ASP A 53 -1.42 13.81 9.87
CA ASP A 53 -1.48 15.21 10.26
C ASP A 53 -0.12 15.61 10.84
N ASP A 54 0.72 16.22 10.00
CA ASP A 54 2.08 16.63 10.34
C ASP A 54 2.09 17.65 11.50
N LYS A 55 1.07 18.52 11.56
CA LYS A 55 0.94 19.49 12.66
C LYS A 55 0.67 18.76 13.96
N LYS A 56 -0.26 17.80 13.94
CA LYS A 56 -0.57 16.99 15.11
C LYS A 56 0.61 16.13 15.54
N GLU A 57 1.34 15.52 14.60
CA GLU A 57 2.55 14.76 14.91
C GLU A 57 3.59 15.66 15.60
N HIS A 58 3.85 16.83 15.01
CA HIS A 58 4.79 17.81 15.56
C HIS A 58 4.37 18.26 16.97
N GLU A 59 3.09 18.57 17.19
CA GLU A 59 2.59 18.97 18.51
C GLU A 59 2.66 17.84 19.54
N ILE A 60 2.47 16.57 19.14
CA ILE A 60 2.70 15.41 20.01
C ILE A 60 4.17 15.33 20.39
N LEU A 61 5.09 15.40 19.42
CA LEU A 61 6.52 15.32 19.69
C LEU A 61 6.98 16.48 20.57
N LYS A 62 6.61 17.72 20.21
CA LYS A 62 6.98 18.94 20.93
C LYS A 62 6.57 18.89 22.42
N ARG A 63 5.34 18.51 22.74
CA ARG A 63 4.87 18.42 24.14
C ARG A 63 5.49 17.27 24.93
N ASN A 64 6.06 16.29 24.23
CA ASN A 64 6.75 15.14 24.80
C ASN A 64 8.28 15.28 24.67
N ASN A 65 8.82 16.50 24.55
CA ASN A 65 10.28 16.77 24.42
C ASN A 65 10.95 15.99 23.28
N PHE A 66 10.23 15.80 22.17
CA PHE A 66 10.65 14.99 21.02
C PHE A 66 10.99 13.54 21.37
N ASP A 67 10.41 12.99 22.45
CA ASP A 67 10.53 11.58 22.79
C ASP A 67 9.56 10.71 21.97
N TYR A 68 10.13 9.98 21.02
CA TYR A 68 9.44 9.01 20.16
C TYR A 68 8.99 7.75 20.92
N GLN A 69 9.39 7.57 22.19
CA GLN A 69 9.01 6.41 23.00
C GLN A 69 7.74 6.60 23.82
N THR A 70 7.18 7.81 23.83
CA THR A 70 5.94 8.10 24.56
C THR A 70 4.76 7.28 24.05
N GLN A 71 3.85 6.93 24.97
CA GLN A 71 2.64 6.17 24.63
C GLN A 71 1.77 6.91 23.62
N GLU A 72 1.72 8.24 23.71
CA GLU A 72 0.93 9.06 22.81
C GLU A 72 1.45 9.02 21.37
N TYR A 73 2.76 9.19 21.17
CA TYR A 73 3.37 9.08 19.85
C TYR A 73 3.23 7.67 19.27
N LYS A 74 3.46 6.63 20.10
CA LYS A 74 3.22 5.24 19.70
C LYS A 74 1.76 4.98 19.32
N ALA A 75 0.80 5.58 20.02
CA ALA A 75 -0.63 5.46 19.69
C ALA A 75 -0.98 6.18 18.38
N TYR A 76 -0.34 7.32 18.08
CA TYR A 76 -0.44 7.99 16.80
C TYR A 76 0.09 7.10 15.66
N LEU A 77 1.32 6.60 15.77
CA LEU A 77 1.92 5.71 14.77
C LEU A 77 1.12 4.42 14.58
N LYS A 78 0.58 3.85 15.66
CA LYS A 78 -0.28 2.67 15.59
C LYS A 78 -1.50 2.91 14.70
N LYS A 79 -2.11 4.10 14.74
CA LYS A 79 -3.25 4.44 13.86
C LYS A 79 -2.81 4.49 12.40
N VAL A 80 -1.67 5.14 12.12
CA VAL A 80 -1.09 5.19 10.77
C VAL A 80 -0.84 3.78 10.22
N HIS A 81 -0.14 2.92 10.97
CA HIS A 81 0.17 1.55 10.53
C HIS A 81 -1.06 0.66 10.33
N ILE A 82 -2.09 0.82 11.16
CA ILE A 82 -3.37 0.10 10.98
C ILE A 82 -4.05 0.53 9.68
N THR A 83 -4.08 1.84 9.40
CA THR A 83 -4.64 2.38 8.16
C THR A 83 -3.85 1.90 6.94
N ASP A 84 -2.52 1.97 6.97
CA ASP A 84 -1.66 1.51 5.87
C ASP A 84 -1.87 0.02 5.56
N SER A 85 -2.00 -0.80 6.60
CA SER A 85 -2.27 -2.23 6.46
C SER A 85 -3.65 -2.51 5.90
N LEU A 86 -4.67 -1.73 6.32
CA LEU A 86 -6.03 -1.86 5.80
C LEU A 86 -6.10 -1.43 4.34
N ASN A 87 -5.52 -0.30 4.00
CA ASN A 87 -5.51 0.23 2.64
C ASN A 87 -4.73 -0.68 1.67
N PHE A 88 -3.66 -1.33 2.15
CA PHE A 88 -2.99 -2.39 1.40
C PHE A 88 -3.94 -3.52 1.02
N ILE A 89 -4.71 -4.04 1.98
CA ILE A 89 -5.66 -5.13 1.74
C ILE A 89 -6.73 -4.68 0.74
N LYS A 90 -7.31 -3.49 0.93
CA LYS A 90 -8.30 -2.91 0.01
C LYS A 90 -7.78 -2.80 -1.43
N ILE A 91 -6.58 -2.23 -1.62
CA ILE A 91 -5.96 -2.08 -2.94
C ILE A 91 -5.61 -3.44 -3.56
N LYS A 92 -5.05 -4.36 -2.77
CA LYS A 92 -4.72 -5.71 -3.23
C LYS A 92 -5.98 -6.43 -3.72
N THR A 93 -7.05 -6.44 -2.92
CA THR A 93 -8.32 -7.07 -3.29
C THR A 93 -8.95 -6.42 -4.53
N TYR A 94 -8.89 -5.09 -4.64
CA TYR A 94 -9.33 -4.38 -5.84
C TYR A 94 -8.55 -4.83 -7.09
N LEU A 95 -7.23 -4.84 -7.03
CA LEU A 95 -6.36 -5.19 -8.14
C LEU A 95 -6.49 -6.67 -8.52
N GLU A 96 -6.65 -7.57 -7.55
CA GLU A 96 -6.91 -8.99 -7.79
C GLU A 96 -8.24 -9.21 -8.54
N ARG A 97 -9.25 -8.39 -8.25
CA ARG A 97 -10.58 -8.50 -8.86
C ARG A 97 -10.66 -7.85 -10.24
N PHE A 98 -10.09 -6.66 -10.40
CA PHE A 98 -10.32 -5.81 -11.57
C PHE A 98 -9.07 -5.51 -12.39
N GLY A 99 -7.89 -5.84 -11.89
CA GLY A 99 -6.64 -5.37 -12.45
C GLY A 99 -6.41 -3.86 -12.21
N PHE A 100 -5.46 -3.29 -12.95
CA PHE A 100 -5.21 -1.86 -12.91
C PHE A 100 -6.32 -1.12 -13.68
N PRO A 101 -6.91 -0.03 -13.12
CA PRO A 101 -8.01 0.69 -13.76
C PRO A 101 -7.76 1.02 -15.24
N ASP A 102 -8.73 0.75 -16.09
CA ASP A 102 -8.74 1.08 -17.52
C ASP A 102 -9.57 2.32 -17.86
N PHE A 103 -10.22 2.91 -16.86
CA PHE A 103 -10.99 4.13 -17.00
C PHE A 103 -10.15 5.39 -16.77
N LYS A 104 -10.56 6.49 -17.41
CA LYS A 104 -10.06 7.83 -17.11
C LYS A 104 -10.84 8.39 -15.90
N PRO A 105 -10.18 8.68 -14.76
CA PRO A 105 -10.88 9.17 -13.58
C PRO A 105 -11.40 10.59 -13.81
N THR A 106 -12.51 10.93 -13.19
CA THR A 106 -12.94 12.33 -13.06
C THR A 106 -12.12 13.07 -11.99
N ASN A 107 -11.60 12.33 -11.01
CA ASN A 107 -10.70 12.80 -9.97
C ASN A 107 -9.39 12.01 -9.98
N GLU A 108 -8.32 12.66 -10.45
CA GLU A 108 -6.98 12.07 -10.56
C GLU A 108 -6.45 11.48 -9.24
N LEU A 109 -6.92 11.97 -8.08
CA LEU A 109 -6.52 11.44 -6.76
C LEU A 109 -6.94 9.98 -6.56
N ALA A 110 -7.96 9.49 -7.27
CA ALA A 110 -8.34 8.09 -7.21
C ALA A 110 -7.17 7.18 -7.64
N LEU A 111 -6.44 7.54 -8.69
CA LEU A 111 -5.28 6.76 -9.15
C LEU A 111 -4.05 6.95 -8.26
N HIS A 112 -3.98 8.01 -7.46
CA HIS A 112 -2.90 8.21 -6.50
C HIS A 112 -2.91 7.17 -5.36
N ALA A 113 -4.08 6.56 -5.08
CA ALA A 113 -4.22 5.53 -4.05
C ALA A 113 -3.21 4.39 -4.22
N PHE A 114 -2.97 3.93 -5.46
CA PHE A 114 -2.04 2.83 -5.72
C PHE A 114 -0.59 3.18 -5.32
N ASN A 115 -0.13 4.36 -5.72
CA ASN A 115 1.24 4.80 -5.44
C ASN A 115 1.43 5.01 -3.95
N THR A 116 0.52 5.75 -3.32
CA THR A 116 0.57 6.05 -1.88
C THR A 116 0.59 4.76 -1.06
N VAL A 117 -0.35 3.84 -1.33
CA VAL A 117 -0.42 2.58 -0.59
C VAL A 117 0.82 1.71 -0.81
N LEU A 118 1.37 1.64 -2.02
CA LEU A 118 2.60 0.88 -2.27
C LEU A 118 3.79 1.45 -1.48
N MET A 119 3.96 2.77 -1.52
CA MET A 119 5.09 3.45 -0.87
C MET A 119 5.08 3.29 0.64
N HIS A 120 3.89 3.18 1.24
CA HIS A 120 3.73 3.01 2.69
C HIS A 120 3.93 1.55 3.15
N GLN A 121 4.17 0.61 2.24
CA GLN A 121 4.43 -0.77 2.67
C GLN A 121 5.82 -0.91 3.29
N PRO A 122 5.93 -1.54 4.48
CA PRO A 122 7.18 -1.57 5.24
C PRO A 122 8.27 -2.43 4.60
N THR A 123 7.91 -3.39 3.75
CA THR A 123 8.85 -4.38 3.20
C THR A 123 8.71 -4.51 1.68
N TYR A 124 9.82 -4.93 1.07
CA TYR A 124 9.89 -5.22 -0.35
C TYR A 124 8.92 -6.35 -0.77
N GLU A 125 8.74 -7.37 0.08
CA GLU A 125 7.87 -8.53 -0.18
C GLU A 125 6.40 -8.12 -0.27
N LYS A 126 5.96 -7.14 0.53
CA LYS A 126 4.60 -6.61 0.41
C LYS A 126 4.44 -5.81 -0.88
N GLN A 127 5.44 -5.02 -1.26
CA GLN A 127 5.41 -4.24 -2.51
C GLN A 127 5.38 -5.16 -3.74
N LEU A 128 6.09 -6.28 -3.70
CA LEU A 128 6.06 -7.31 -4.73
C LEU A 128 4.66 -7.87 -5.01
N GLN A 129 3.77 -7.93 -4.01
CA GLN A 129 2.41 -8.44 -4.22
C GLN A 129 1.57 -7.55 -5.14
N LEU A 130 1.84 -6.24 -5.17
CA LEU A 130 1.13 -5.30 -6.04
C LEU A 130 1.87 -5.05 -7.36
N PHE A 131 3.17 -5.34 -7.41
CA PHE A 131 4.03 -5.07 -8.55
C PHE A 131 3.49 -5.58 -9.90
N PRO A 132 2.96 -6.82 -10.04
CA PRO A 132 2.48 -7.31 -11.34
C PRO A 132 1.40 -6.42 -11.96
N TYR A 133 0.48 -5.91 -11.14
CA TYR A 133 -0.60 -5.03 -11.59
C TYR A 133 -0.09 -3.65 -12.00
N LEU A 134 0.83 -3.09 -11.21
CA LEU A 134 1.44 -1.79 -11.49
C LEU A 134 2.32 -1.85 -12.74
N TYR A 135 3.07 -2.93 -12.91
CA TYR A 135 3.87 -3.15 -14.11
C TYR A 135 2.99 -3.28 -15.36
N GLN A 136 1.85 -3.98 -15.25
CA GLN A 136 0.88 -4.02 -16.34
C GLN A 136 0.32 -2.63 -16.66
N GLY A 137 -0.08 -1.86 -15.64
CA GLY A 137 -0.54 -0.48 -15.81
C GLY A 137 0.51 0.42 -16.48
N TYR A 138 1.79 0.26 -16.12
CA TYR A 138 2.89 0.96 -16.79
C TYR A 138 3.04 0.54 -18.27
N LYS A 139 3.05 -0.76 -18.58
CA LYS A 139 3.17 -1.26 -19.96
C LYS A 139 2.02 -0.78 -20.85
N GLU A 140 0.84 -0.60 -20.28
CA GLU A 140 -0.36 -0.09 -20.97
C GLU A 140 -0.40 1.45 -21.05
N GLY A 141 0.62 2.16 -20.55
CA GLY A 141 0.68 3.62 -20.58
C GLY A 141 -0.22 4.32 -19.55
N LYS A 142 -0.84 3.55 -18.63
CA LYS A 142 -1.74 4.06 -17.59
C LYS A 142 -0.99 4.66 -16.40
N ILE A 143 0.26 4.25 -16.20
CA ILE A 143 1.18 4.85 -15.22
C ILE A 143 2.29 5.59 -15.96
N PRO A 144 2.42 6.92 -15.78
CA PRO A 144 3.53 7.68 -16.33
C PRO A 144 4.88 7.12 -15.89
N LYS A 145 5.86 7.16 -16.79
CA LYS A 145 7.22 6.65 -16.56
C LYS A 145 7.88 7.22 -15.30
N GLU A 146 7.73 8.51 -15.03
CA GLU A 146 8.28 9.18 -13.85
C GLU A 146 7.73 8.54 -12.56
N LYS A 147 6.40 8.37 -12.49
CA LYS A 147 5.73 7.73 -11.35
C LYS A 147 6.19 6.28 -11.19
N PHE A 148 6.28 5.52 -12.28
CA PHE A 148 6.73 4.12 -12.22
C PHE A 148 8.21 3.98 -11.81
N SER A 149 9.09 4.83 -12.36
CA SER A 149 10.50 4.97 -12.00
C SER A 149 10.67 5.24 -10.51
N PHE A 150 9.87 6.17 -9.96
CA PHE A 150 9.86 6.48 -8.54
C PHE A 150 9.42 5.29 -7.67
N LEU A 151 8.35 4.58 -8.04
CA LEU A 151 7.91 3.37 -7.33
C LEU A 151 8.99 2.30 -7.27
N LEU A 152 9.67 2.04 -8.39
CA LEU A 152 10.76 1.07 -8.45
C LEU A 152 11.94 1.48 -7.57
N ASN A 153 12.26 2.77 -7.51
CA ASN A 153 13.33 3.26 -6.63
C ASN A 153 12.94 3.10 -5.15
N ASN A 154 11.67 3.32 -4.80
CA ASN A 154 11.16 3.00 -3.46
C ASN A 154 11.33 1.51 -3.14
N MET A 155 10.95 0.62 -4.05
CA MET A 155 11.16 -0.83 -3.88
C MET A 155 12.64 -1.18 -3.70
N HIS A 156 13.54 -0.54 -4.46
CA HIS A 156 14.98 -0.69 -4.28
C HIS A 156 15.45 -0.25 -2.89
N ARG A 157 14.93 0.87 -2.38
CA ARG A 157 15.24 1.33 -1.02
C ARG A 157 14.80 0.32 0.05
N HIS A 158 13.62 -0.30 -0.08
CA HIS A 158 13.20 -1.34 0.85
C HIS A 158 14.02 -2.63 0.72
N LYS A 159 14.47 -3.00 -0.49
CA LYS A 159 15.29 -4.21 -0.70
C LYS A 159 16.74 -4.03 -0.25
N TYR A 160 17.33 -2.85 -0.45
CA TYR A 160 18.78 -2.63 -0.31
C TYR A 160 19.16 -1.52 0.67
N GLY A 161 18.20 -0.86 1.32
CA GLY A 161 18.44 0.20 2.30
C GLY A 161 18.89 1.54 1.72
N LYS A 162 18.90 1.71 0.39
CA LYS A 162 19.32 2.95 -0.28
C LYS A 162 18.60 3.17 -1.60
N SER A 163 18.50 4.41 -2.02
CA SER A 163 18.02 4.74 -3.37
C SER A 163 19.00 4.26 -4.44
N TYR A 164 18.49 3.90 -5.61
CA TYR A 164 19.30 3.65 -6.80
C TYR A 164 19.69 5.00 -7.46
N PRO A 165 20.92 5.15 -7.99
CA PRO A 165 21.32 6.36 -8.70
C PRO A 165 20.41 6.65 -9.89
N HIS A 166 19.96 7.89 -10.02
CA HIS A 166 19.09 8.28 -11.13
C HIS A 166 19.85 8.22 -12.46
N ALA A 167 19.29 7.52 -13.44
CA ALA A 167 19.75 7.57 -14.81
C ALA A 167 19.38 8.92 -15.48
N LYS A 168 19.89 9.14 -16.71
CA LYS A 168 19.59 10.34 -17.50
C LYS A 168 18.11 10.46 -17.88
N THR A 169 17.41 9.34 -18.01
CA THR A 169 15.98 9.28 -18.33
C THR A 169 15.26 8.27 -17.44
N ASP A 170 13.95 8.46 -17.24
CA ASP A 170 13.12 7.52 -16.49
C ASP A 170 13.07 6.15 -17.14
N GLU A 171 13.04 6.05 -18.47
CA GLU A 171 13.04 4.77 -19.17
C GLU A 171 14.31 3.96 -18.87
N GLU A 172 15.48 4.61 -18.90
CA GLU A 172 16.74 3.95 -18.57
C GLU A 172 16.78 3.57 -17.09
N ASN A 173 16.28 4.45 -16.22
CA ASN A 173 16.19 4.17 -14.78
C ASN A 173 15.29 2.95 -14.50
N ILE A 174 14.11 2.88 -15.13
CA ILE A 174 13.17 1.75 -15.04
C ILE A 174 13.84 0.46 -15.50
N LYS A 175 14.51 0.46 -16.66
CA LYS A 175 15.21 -0.72 -17.18
C LYS A 175 16.27 -1.23 -16.21
N GLN A 176 17.10 -0.33 -15.68
CA GLN A 176 18.13 -0.68 -14.71
C GLN A 176 17.55 -1.20 -13.40
N LEU A 177 16.50 -0.55 -12.88
CA LEU A 177 15.82 -0.96 -11.66
C LEU A 177 15.12 -2.31 -11.79
N LEU A 178 14.40 -2.57 -12.89
CA LEU A 178 13.76 -3.86 -13.15
C LEU A 178 14.79 -5.00 -13.17
N LYS A 179 15.95 -4.77 -13.80
CA LYS A 179 17.07 -5.71 -13.81
C LYS A 179 17.66 -5.89 -12.41
N LYS A 180 17.93 -4.80 -11.70
CA LYS A 180 18.56 -4.81 -10.37
C LYS A 180 17.69 -5.48 -9.32
N LEU A 181 16.38 -5.27 -9.40
CA LEU A 181 15.38 -5.86 -8.53
C LEU A 181 14.99 -7.29 -8.93
N GLU A 182 15.43 -7.77 -10.10
CA GLU A 182 15.13 -9.09 -10.66
C GLU A 182 13.62 -9.28 -10.94
N LEU A 183 12.95 -8.20 -11.33
CA LEU A 183 11.48 -8.16 -11.53
C LEU A 183 11.03 -8.58 -12.93
N ILE A 184 11.98 -8.70 -13.85
CA ILE A 184 11.77 -9.28 -15.18
C ILE A 184 12.74 -10.43 -15.31
N SER A 185 12.24 -11.62 -15.67
CA SER A 185 13.13 -12.72 -16.03
C SER A 185 14.00 -12.24 -17.19
N LYS A 186 15.31 -12.55 -17.16
CA LYS A 186 16.09 -12.52 -18.40
C LYS A 186 15.33 -13.39 -19.39
N SER A 187 14.79 -12.78 -20.44
CA SER A 187 14.33 -13.50 -21.62
C SER A 187 15.44 -14.49 -21.97
N ARG A 188 15.19 -15.78 -21.70
CA ARG A 188 16.05 -16.86 -22.18
C ARG A 188 15.79 -17.01 -23.67
#